data_AF-A0A2W6ARQ6-F1
#
_entry.id   AF-A0A2W6ARQ6-F1
#
_cell.length_a   1.000
_cell.length_b   1.000
_cell.length_c   1.000
_cell.angle_alpha   90.00
_cell.angle_beta   90.00
_cell.angle_gamma   90.00
#
_symmetry.space_group_name_H-M   'P 1'
#
loop_
_entity.id
_entity.type
_entity.pdbx_description
1 polymer ?
#
loop_
_entity_poly.entity_id
_entity_poly.type
_entity_poly.pdbx_seq_one_letter_code
_entity_poly.pdbx_strand_id
1 'polypeptide(L)'
;MTRIGQKTAFVFAGGGSLGAIQVGMLRVLVSEGVQPDFVVGASVGAMNAAYFAGAPNAEGVARLAEIWSRLQRSEVFPVTFKSAFGLLSHPESVIDSGGLRHLIEANLAYARLEDATIPVHVTATDVEGMAIVLSKGPAIDAILVV
;
A
#
# COMPACT_ATOMS: atom_id res chain seq x y z
N MET A 1 -13.48 13.84 -26.57
CA MET A 1 -14.38 12.67 -26.37
C MET A 1 -14.63 12.52 -24.89
N THR A 2 -15.79 12.97 -24.40
CA THR A 2 -16.14 12.89 -22.97
C THR A 2 -16.86 11.56 -22.73
N ARG A 3 -16.16 10.54 -22.21
CA ARG A 3 -16.79 9.26 -21.87
C ARG A 3 -17.56 9.41 -20.55
N ILE A 4 -18.80 9.85 -20.65
CA ILE A 4 -19.74 9.84 -19.52
C ILE A 4 -19.93 8.38 -19.10
N GLY A 5 -19.51 8.05 -17.87
CA GLY A 5 -19.74 6.74 -17.25
C GLY A 5 -18.54 5.78 -17.17
N GLN A 6 -17.34 6.16 -17.62
CA GLN A 6 -16.14 5.33 -17.34
C GLN A 6 -15.44 5.79 -16.07
N LYS A 7 -15.31 4.86 -15.11
CA LYS A 7 -14.47 5.06 -13.94
C LYS A 7 -13.04 4.62 -14.22
N THR A 8 -12.08 5.38 -13.73
CA THR A 8 -10.64 5.11 -13.78
C THR A 8 -10.20 4.58 -12.42
N ALA A 9 -9.44 3.48 -12.41
CA ALA A 9 -8.85 2.93 -11.21
C ALA A 9 -7.32 2.94 -11.32
N PHE A 10 -6.62 3.33 -10.25
CA PHE A 10 -5.20 3.01 -10.11
C PHE A 10 -5.07 1.73 -9.28
N VAL A 11 -4.35 0.74 -9.83
CA VAL A 11 -4.19 -0.58 -9.22
C VAL A 11 -2.73 -0.78 -8.82
N PHE A 12 -2.51 -1.02 -7.53
CA PHE A 12 -1.20 -1.14 -6.91
C PHE A 12 -0.95 -2.61 -6.55
N ALA A 13 -0.09 -3.27 -7.31
CA ALA A 13 0.26 -4.67 -7.08
C ALA A 13 1.11 -4.85 -5.80
N GLY A 14 1.14 -6.09 -5.29
CA GLY A 14 2.14 -6.51 -4.31
C GLY A 14 3.55 -6.58 -4.92
N GLY A 15 4.57 -6.83 -4.07
CA GLY A 15 5.96 -6.96 -4.54
C GLY A 15 7.04 -6.40 -3.60
N GLY A 16 6.71 -6.17 -2.33
CA GLY A 16 7.66 -5.69 -1.32
C GLY A 16 8.38 -4.40 -1.71
N SER A 17 9.71 -4.40 -1.77
CA SER A 17 10.50 -3.20 -2.08
C SER A 17 10.24 -2.61 -3.47
N LEU A 18 9.56 -3.33 -4.38
CA LEU A 18 9.15 -2.80 -5.68
C LEU A 18 8.04 -1.74 -5.58
N GLY A 19 7.43 -1.54 -4.39
CA GLY A 19 6.44 -0.49 -4.15
C GLY A 19 6.95 0.92 -4.47
N ALA A 20 8.25 1.20 -4.35
CA ALA A 20 8.83 2.49 -4.73
C ALA A 20 8.61 2.85 -6.21
N ILE A 21 8.54 1.84 -7.10
CA ILE A 21 8.29 2.05 -8.54
C ILE A 21 6.90 2.65 -8.77
N GLN A 22 5.92 2.26 -7.95
CA GLN A 22 4.55 2.77 -8.02
C GLN A 22 4.49 4.27 -7.70
N VAL A 23 5.43 4.78 -6.89
CA VAL A 23 5.55 6.23 -6.64
C VAL A 23 6.03 6.96 -7.89
N GLY A 24 6.97 6.39 -8.64
CA GLY A 24 7.39 6.94 -9.94
C GLY A 24 6.24 7.00 -10.95
N MET A 25 5.42 5.94 -11.01
CA MET A 25 4.18 5.93 -11.79
C MET A 25 3.23 7.05 -11.37
N LEU A 26 2.96 7.19 -10.07
CA LEU A 26 2.09 8.23 -9.54
C LEU A 26 2.57 9.65 -9.88
N ARG A 27 3.88 9.90 -9.82
CA ARG A 27 4.46 11.21 -10.17
C ARG A 27 4.08 11.63 -11.58
N VAL A 28 4.20 10.72 -12.54
CA VAL A 28 3.89 11.00 -13.95
C VAL A 28 2.39 11.13 -14.16
N LEU A 29 1.59 10.20 -13.64
CA LEU A 29 0.13 10.24 -13.82
C LEU A 29 -0.47 11.53 -13.27
N VAL A 30 -0.08 11.92 -12.05
CA VAL A 30 -0.59 13.13 -11.41
C VAL A 30 -0.06 14.39 -12.10
N SER A 31 1.21 14.42 -12.58
CA SER A 31 1.73 15.60 -13.30
C SER A 31 1.03 15.82 -14.65
N GLU A 32 0.60 14.75 -15.30
CA GLU A 32 -0.18 14.79 -16.54
C GLU A 32 -1.69 15.02 -16.29
N GLY A 33 -2.10 15.22 -15.03
CA GLY A 33 -3.50 15.47 -14.66
C GLY A 33 -4.40 14.23 -14.72
N VAL A 34 -3.84 13.03 -14.81
CA VAL A 34 -4.60 11.78 -14.73
C VAL A 34 -4.99 11.52 -13.27
N GLN A 35 -6.28 11.48 -13.01
CA GLN A 35 -6.84 11.25 -11.68
C GLN A 35 -7.71 9.99 -11.67
N PRO A 36 -7.56 9.10 -10.67
CA PRO A 36 -8.44 7.96 -10.51
C PRO A 36 -9.73 8.36 -9.79
N ASP A 37 -10.81 7.64 -10.09
CA ASP A 37 -12.05 7.70 -9.32
C ASP A 37 -11.97 6.87 -8.03
N PHE A 38 -11.07 5.88 -7.99
CA PHE A 38 -10.78 5.04 -6.83
C PHE A 38 -9.45 4.30 -7.00
N VAL A 39 -8.94 3.72 -5.92
CA VAL A 39 -7.70 2.94 -5.93
C VAL A 39 -7.88 1.55 -5.34
N VAL A 40 -7.06 0.62 -5.80
CA VAL A 40 -7.05 -0.78 -5.34
C VAL A 40 -5.62 -1.18 -5.03
N GLY A 41 -5.36 -1.85 -3.91
CA GLY A 41 -4.01 -2.28 -3.55
C GLY A 41 -3.94 -3.62 -2.84
N ALA A 42 -2.80 -4.32 -3.04
CA ALA A 42 -2.46 -5.58 -2.38
C ALA A 42 -1.07 -5.50 -1.72
N SER A 43 -0.92 -6.03 -0.50
CA SER A 43 0.33 -6.06 0.27
C SER A 43 0.95 -4.66 0.34
N VAL A 44 2.21 -4.47 -0.07
CA VAL A 44 2.86 -3.15 -0.15
C VAL A 44 2.10 -2.16 -1.03
N GLY A 45 1.39 -2.64 -2.05
CA GLY A 45 0.52 -1.83 -2.90
C GLY A 45 -0.70 -1.32 -2.14
N ALA A 46 -1.20 -2.04 -1.14
CA ALA A 46 -2.28 -1.58 -0.26
C ALA A 46 -1.84 -0.35 0.57
N MET A 47 -0.61 -0.35 1.06
CA MET A 47 -0.03 0.80 1.76
C MET A 47 0.06 2.03 0.84
N ASN A 48 0.60 1.86 -0.37
CA ASN A 48 0.69 2.95 -1.35
C ASN A 48 -0.70 3.46 -1.78
N ALA A 49 -1.65 2.54 -2.04
CA ALA A 49 -3.02 2.88 -2.39
C ALA A 49 -3.69 3.66 -1.27
N ALA A 50 -3.62 3.18 -0.03
CA ALA A 50 -4.21 3.83 1.13
C ALA A 50 -3.60 5.22 1.37
N TYR A 51 -2.29 5.35 1.29
CA TYR A 51 -1.62 6.64 1.43
C TYR A 51 -2.09 7.63 0.36
N PHE A 52 -2.03 7.22 -0.91
CA PHE A 52 -2.44 8.08 -2.03
C PHE A 52 -3.94 8.42 -1.97
N ALA A 53 -4.79 7.49 -1.53
CA ALA A 53 -6.22 7.74 -1.37
C ALA A 53 -6.53 8.85 -0.36
N GLY A 54 -5.67 9.03 0.66
CA GLY A 54 -5.79 10.13 1.63
C GLY A 54 -5.41 11.49 1.03
N ALA A 55 -4.43 11.51 0.12
CA ALA A 55 -3.91 12.72 -0.51
C ALA A 55 -3.64 12.50 -2.02
N PRO A 56 -4.69 12.45 -2.87
CA PRO A 56 -4.58 12.08 -4.30
C PRO A 56 -4.10 13.26 -5.15
N ASN A 57 -2.96 13.84 -4.78
CA ASN A 57 -2.40 15.04 -5.40
C ASN A 57 -0.86 15.01 -5.39
N ALA A 58 -0.24 15.97 -6.06
CA ALA A 58 1.20 16.01 -6.22
C ALA A 58 1.96 16.10 -4.89
N GLU A 59 1.40 16.78 -3.89
CA GLU A 59 1.98 16.87 -2.55
C GLU A 59 1.95 15.52 -1.83
N GLY A 60 0.83 14.80 -1.88
CA GLY A 60 0.72 13.44 -1.37
C GLY A 60 1.73 12.52 -2.04
N VAL A 61 1.85 12.57 -3.37
CA VAL A 61 2.86 11.76 -4.08
C VAL A 61 4.30 12.11 -3.65
N ALA A 62 4.60 13.40 -3.45
CA ALA A 62 5.92 13.83 -2.97
C ALA A 62 6.23 13.31 -1.57
N ARG A 63 5.29 13.41 -0.64
CA ARG A 63 5.43 12.86 0.72
C ARG A 63 5.57 11.33 0.71
N LEU A 64 4.82 10.63 -0.16
CA LEU A 64 4.99 9.19 -0.35
C LEU A 64 6.40 8.86 -0.86
N ALA A 65 6.96 9.65 -1.78
CA ALA A 65 8.34 9.50 -2.22
C ALA A 65 9.35 9.71 -1.09
N GLU A 66 9.11 10.67 -0.19
CA GLU A 66 9.97 10.88 0.98
C GLU A 66 9.95 9.68 1.93
N ILE A 67 8.76 9.10 2.20
CA ILE A 67 8.63 7.88 3.01
C ILE A 67 9.48 6.76 2.40
N TRP A 68 9.31 6.50 1.11
CA TRP A 68 10.10 5.50 0.38
C TRP A 68 11.60 5.79 0.33
N SER A 69 12.01 7.06 0.37
CA SER A 69 13.43 7.46 0.35
C SER A 69 14.10 7.31 1.72
N ARG A 70 13.33 7.40 2.80
CA ARG A 70 13.82 7.25 4.19
C ARG A 70 13.75 5.81 4.68
N LEU A 71 12.90 5.00 4.06
CA LEU A 71 12.72 3.59 4.35
C LEU A 71 14.03 2.81 4.22
N GLN A 72 14.56 2.34 5.35
CA GLN A 72 15.69 1.42 5.32
C GLN A 72 15.20 0.00 5.10
N ARG A 73 15.96 -0.83 4.36
CA ARG A 73 15.60 -2.24 4.13
C ARG A 73 15.30 -2.99 5.43
N SER A 74 16.04 -2.70 6.50
CA SER A 74 15.85 -3.28 7.83
C SER A 74 14.50 -2.98 8.49
N GLU A 75 13.80 -1.93 8.07
CA GLU A 75 12.52 -1.49 8.67
C GLU A 75 11.29 -2.13 7.98
N VAL A 76 11.43 -2.61 6.74
CA VAL A 76 10.32 -3.21 5.96
C VAL A 76 10.53 -4.71 5.73
N PHE A 77 11.78 -5.13 5.58
CA PHE A 77 12.16 -6.50 5.34
C PHE A 77 13.46 -6.79 6.08
N PRO A 78 13.42 -7.28 7.33
CA PRO A 78 14.60 -7.77 8.02
C PRO A 78 15.05 -9.11 7.40
N VAL A 79 15.40 -9.10 6.11
CA VAL A 79 16.16 -10.20 5.49
C VAL A 79 17.60 -10.05 5.95
N THR A 80 17.82 -10.36 7.22
CA THR A 80 19.18 -10.56 7.72
C THR A 80 19.71 -11.82 7.04
N PHE A 81 21.00 -11.87 6.71
CA PHE A 81 21.64 -13.08 6.14
C PHE A 81 21.37 -14.36 6.97
N LYS A 82 21.02 -14.21 8.26
CA LYS A 82 20.53 -15.27 9.16
C LYS A 82 19.14 -15.82 8.81
N SER A 83 18.21 -14.99 8.32
CA SER A 83 16.84 -15.40 7.94
C SER A 83 16.81 -16.28 6.68
N ALA A 84 17.74 -16.04 5.74
CA ALA A 84 17.92 -16.90 4.56
C ALA A 84 18.40 -18.31 4.94
N PHE A 85 19.19 -18.44 6.01
CA PHE A 85 19.61 -19.74 6.56
C PHE A 85 18.53 -20.38 7.43
N GLY A 86 17.72 -19.58 8.15
CA GLY A 86 16.61 -20.04 8.99
C GLY A 86 15.40 -20.57 8.21
N LEU A 87 15.19 -20.12 6.97
CA LEU A 87 14.13 -20.61 6.08
C LEU A 87 14.26 -22.11 5.75
N LEU A 88 15.48 -22.66 5.87
CA LEU A 88 15.75 -24.09 5.69
C LEU A 88 15.52 -24.91 6.97
N SER A 89 15.31 -24.27 8.13
CA SER A 89 15.26 -24.96 9.43
C SER A 89 13.97 -24.74 10.22
N HIS A 90 13.21 -23.65 10.01
CA HIS A 90 11.92 -23.42 10.68
C HIS A 90 10.92 -22.67 9.76
N PRO A 91 9.77 -23.29 9.38
CA PRO A 91 8.82 -22.72 8.42
C PRO A 91 7.78 -21.74 9.04
N GLU A 92 7.98 -21.29 10.27
CA GLU A 92 7.02 -20.40 10.95
C GLU A 92 7.36 -18.94 10.61
N SER A 93 6.41 -18.27 9.95
CA SER A 93 6.48 -16.88 9.50
C SER A 93 6.75 -15.90 10.65
N VAL A 94 7.94 -15.29 10.67
CA VAL A 94 8.23 -14.17 11.58
C VAL A 94 8.83 -13.02 10.78
N ILE A 95 7.98 -12.37 9.99
CA ILE A 95 8.24 -10.99 9.56
C ILE A 95 7.66 -10.11 10.67
N ASP A 96 8.51 -9.42 11.41
CA ASP A 96 8.10 -8.48 12.46
C ASP A 96 7.25 -7.36 11.85
N SER A 97 5.94 -7.39 12.12
CA SER A 97 4.96 -6.43 11.62
C SER A 97 4.94 -5.13 12.42
N GLY A 98 5.70 -5.02 13.51
CA GLY A 98 5.78 -3.82 14.35
C GLY A 98 6.31 -2.60 13.59
N GLY A 99 7.37 -2.77 12.79
CA GLY A 99 7.94 -1.68 11.98
C GLY A 99 6.98 -1.17 10.90
N LEU A 100 6.32 -2.09 10.20
CA LEU A 100 5.34 -1.74 9.15
C LEU A 100 4.09 -1.06 9.74
N ARG A 101 3.58 -1.57 10.87
CA ARG A 101 2.47 -0.94 11.60
C ARG A 101 2.80 0.50 11.97
N HIS A 102 3.95 0.73 12.61
CA HIS A 102 4.36 2.07 13.01
C HIS A 102 4.51 3.01 11.81
N LEU A 103 5.04 2.51 10.69
CA LEU A 103 5.16 3.30 9.47
C LEU A 103 3.79 3.72 8.93
N ILE A 104 2.82 2.80 8.89
CA ILE A 104 1.46 3.13 8.42
C ILE A 104 0.81 4.12 9.39
N GLU A 105 0.90 3.88 10.71
CA GLU A 105 0.35 4.75 11.75
C GLU A 105 0.91 6.18 11.69
N ALA A 106 2.21 6.33 11.42
CA ALA A 106 2.87 7.63 11.35
C ALA A 106 2.50 8.44 10.09
N ASN A 107 2.01 7.78 9.04
CA ASN A 107 1.90 8.38 7.71
C ASN A 107 0.48 8.39 7.15
N LEU A 108 -0.44 7.58 7.67
CA LEU A 108 -1.82 7.54 7.18
C LEU A 108 -2.65 8.67 7.80
N ALA A 109 -3.30 9.46 6.94
CA ALA A 109 -4.05 10.65 7.36
C ALA A 109 -5.44 10.35 7.94
N TYR A 110 -5.87 9.09 7.98
CA TYR A 110 -7.21 8.68 8.36
C TYR A 110 -7.22 7.31 9.05
N ALA A 111 -8.24 7.07 9.87
CA ALA A 111 -8.34 5.86 10.68
C ALA A 111 -9.13 4.72 9.99
N ARG A 112 -10.09 5.05 9.13
CA ARG A 112 -10.97 4.08 8.47
C ARG A 112 -10.92 4.22 6.95
N LEU A 113 -10.98 3.10 6.22
CA LEU A 113 -10.87 3.10 4.76
C LEU A 113 -11.91 4.01 4.08
N GLU A 114 -13.11 4.10 4.63
CA GLU A 114 -14.18 4.95 4.10
C GLU A 114 -13.97 6.46 4.33
N ASP A 115 -13.00 6.85 5.15
CA ASP A 115 -12.67 8.26 5.45
C ASP A 115 -11.62 8.82 4.46
N ALA A 116 -11.12 8.00 3.53
CA ALA A 116 -10.17 8.44 2.52
C ALA A 116 -10.78 9.48 1.56
N THR A 117 -9.94 10.38 1.01
CA THR A 117 -10.37 11.43 0.09
C THR A 117 -10.97 10.86 -1.19
N ILE A 118 -10.43 9.75 -1.69
CA ILE A 118 -11.04 8.93 -2.74
C ILE A 118 -11.21 7.49 -2.25
N PRO A 119 -12.18 6.71 -2.77
CA PRO A 119 -12.39 5.33 -2.36
C PRO A 119 -11.12 4.48 -2.53
N VAL A 120 -10.80 3.69 -1.49
CA VAL A 120 -9.71 2.73 -1.47
C VAL A 120 -10.25 1.33 -1.20
N HIS A 121 -9.72 0.35 -1.94
CA HIS A 121 -10.01 -1.06 -1.77
C HIS A 121 -8.72 -1.82 -1.52
N VAL A 122 -8.67 -2.57 -0.43
CA VAL A 122 -7.55 -3.43 -0.09
C VAL A 122 -7.94 -4.88 -0.38
N THR A 123 -7.16 -5.57 -1.20
CA THR A 123 -7.38 -7.00 -1.47
C THR A 123 -6.52 -7.83 -0.54
N ALA A 124 -7.10 -8.79 0.15
CA ALA A 124 -6.42 -9.73 1.03
C ALA A 124 -6.85 -11.17 0.74
N THR A 125 -6.21 -12.13 1.39
CA THR A 125 -6.58 -13.56 1.32
C THR A 125 -7.04 -14.01 2.69
N ASP A 126 -8.21 -14.65 2.77
CA ASP A 126 -8.67 -15.23 4.03
C ASP A 126 -7.97 -16.57 4.34
N VAL A 127 -8.28 -17.14 5.51
CA VAL A 127 -7.67 -18.40 5.99
C VAL A 127 -8.04 -19.62 5.15
N GLU A 128 -9.09 -19.52 4.32
CA GLU A 128 -9.55 -20.56 3.40
C GLU A 128 -8.91 -20.40 2.01
N GLY A 129 -8.09 -19.37 1.81
CA GLY A 129 -7.41 -19.07 0.56
C GLY A 129 -8.25 -18.24 -0.42
N MET A 130 -9.39 -17.69 0.01
CA MET A 130 -10.26 -16.90 -0.84
C MET A 130 -9.86 -15.42 -0.84
N ALA A 131 -9.92 -14.80 -2.01
CA ALA A 131 -9.69 -13.37 -2.15
C ALA A 131 -10.85 -12.57 -1.54
N ILE A 132 -10.52 -11.70 -0.59
CA ILE A 132 -11.47 -10.76 0.03
C ILE A 132 -11.09 -9.32 -0.34
N VAL A 133 -12.09 -8.44 -0.40
CA VAL A 133 -11.90 -7.02 -0.69
C VAL A 133 -12.43 -6.18 0.47
N LEU A 134 -11.52 -5.50 1.15
CA LEU A 134 -11.82 -4.61 2.27
C LEU A 134 -11.96 -3.18 1.74
N SER A 135 -13.13 -2.58 1.94
CA SER A 135 -13.44 -1.21 1.49
C SER A 135 -13.87 -0.29 2.64
N LYS A 136 -13.99 -0.85 3.84
CA LYS A 136 -14.48 -0.19 5.06
C LYS A 136 -13.79 -0.79 6.28
N GLY A 137 -13.78 -0.05 7.38
CA GLY A 137 -13.21 -0.51 8.66
C GLY A 137 -11.81 0.06 8.93
N PRO A 138 -11.16 -0.38 10.01
CA PRO A 138 -9.86 0.14 10.44
C PRO A 138 -8.82 -0.03 9.32
N ALA A 139 -8.27 1.09 8.85
CA ALA A 139 -7.41 1.10 7.68
C ALA A 139 -6.09 0.35 7.90
N ILE A 140 -5.48 0.54 9.08
CA ILE A 140 -4.23 -0.15 9.44
C ILE A 140 -4.43 -1.66 9.45
N ASP A 141 -5.50 -2.15 10.08
CA ASP A 141 -5.77 -3.59 10.15
C ASP A 141 -6.03 -4.14 8.75
N ALA A 142 -6.80 -3.44 7.92
CA ALA A 142 -7.04 -3.85 6.54
C ALA A 142 -5.76 -3.94 5.68
N ILE A 143 -4.76 -3.07 5.92
CA ILE A 143 -3.48 -3.08 5.21
C ILE A 143 -2.54 -4.18 5.73
N LEU A 144 -2.62 -4.52 7.03
CA LEU A 144 -1.73 -5.49 7.66
C LEU A 144 -2.17 -6.96 7.51
N VAL A 145 -3.44 -7.21 7.17
CA VAL A 145 -3.97 -8.57 6.96
C VAL A 145 -3.68 -9.13 5.55
N VAL A 146 -2.83 -8.46 4.78
CA VAL A 146 -2.55 -8.75 3.35
C VAL A 146 -1.24 -9.49 3.14
#